data_AF-A0A3A6GCH3-F1
#
_entry.id   AF-A0A3A6GCH3-F1
#
_cell.length_a   1.000
_cell.length_b   1.000
_cell.length_c   1.000
_cell.angle_alpha   90.00
_cell.angle_beta   90.00
_cell.angle_gamma   90.00
#
_symmetry.space_group_name_H-M   'P 1'
#
loop_
_entity.id
_entity.type
_entity.pdbx_description
1 polymer ?
#
loop_
_entity_poly.entity_id
_entity_poly.type
_entity_poly.pdbx_seq_one_letter_code
_entity_poly.pdbx_strand_id
1 'polypeptide(L)'
;MELAKYKACICEGAAENAIMDILLDEELLVFSREEMLEESVIRCRDGKKFEQKYLRKGFAEKISVIRILDSRREKFKIGKAYEHKIDVINVITAPEIEMLIIFAENQYKEFKKSGKKPSDFCKENLRMSDVKSYDYVFNYFSNSGILVEAIKEYHRTAKIPKGEYTLLDLLK
;
A
#
# COMPACT_ATOMS: atom_id res chain seq x y z
N MET A 1 -15.65 -1.56 0.64
CA MET A 1 -15.05 -0.51 -0.22
C MET A 1 -15.68 -0.64 -1.60
N GLU A 2 -16.05 0.46 -2.25
CA GLU A 2 -16.56 0.46 -3.62
C GLU A 2 -15.55 1.20 -4.50
N LEU A 3 -15.10 0.56 -5.58
CA LEU A 3 -14.11 1.12 -6.50
C LEU A 3 -14.78 1.46 -7.84
N ALA A 4 -14.44 2.62 -8.37
CA ALA A 4 -14.84 3.02 -9.71
C ALA A 4 -14.20 2.11 -10.77
N LYS A 5 -14.62 2.24 -12.04
CA LYS A 5 -14.07 1.47 -13.16
C LYS A 5 -12.56 1.63 -13.28
N TYR A 6 -12.05 2.85 -13.23
CA TYR A 6 -10.62 3.15 -13.37
C TYR A 6 -9.95 3.27 -12.01
N LYS A 7 -8.79 2.63 -11.84
CA LYS A 7 -8.00 2.67 -10.58
C LYS A 7 -6.68 3.37 -10.83
N ALA A 8 -6.22 4.13 -9.85
CA ALA A 8 -4.85 4.62 -9.79
C ALA A 8 -4.25 4.19 -8.46
N CYS A 9 -3.33 3.23 -8.47
CA CYS A 9 -2.63 2.81 -7.26
C CYS A 9 -1.34 3.62 -7.09
N ILE A 10 -1.19 4.30 -5.95
CA ILE A 10 -0.03 5.13 -5.63
C ILE A 10 0.65 4.56 -4.39
N CYS A 11 1.93 4.24 -4.49
CA CYS A 11 2.76 3.80 -3.36
C CYS A 11 3.78 4.87 -2.99
N GLU A 12 3.96 5.13 -1.69
CA GLU A 12 4.93 6.13 -1.21
C GLU A 12 6.39 5.66 -1.27
N GLY A 13 6.62 4.36 -1.05
CA GLY A 13 7.95 3.75 -1.00
C GLY A 13 8.10 2.53 -1.90
N ALA A 14 9.32 2.01 -1.94
CA ALA A 14 9.69 0.86 -2.76
C ALA A 14 9.17 -0.47 -2.18
N ALA A 15 9.11 -0.59 -0.85
CA ALA A 15 8.55 -1.75 -0.17
C ALA A 15 7.04 -1.89 -0.47
N GLU A 16 6.27 -0.80 -0.36
CA GLU A 16 4.84 -0.76 -0.73
C GLU A 16 4.63 -1.16 -2.19
N ASN A 17 5.48 -0.64 -3.08
CA ASN A 17 5.42 -0.95 -4.51
C ASN A 17 5.61 -2.45 -4.77
N ALA A 18 6.58 -3.09 -4.11
CA ALA A 18 6.81 -4.54 -4.21
C ALA A 18 5.62 -5.36 -3.69
N ILE A 19 5.06 -4.99 -2.53
CA ILE A 19 3.87 -5.66 -1.98
C ILE A 19 2.69 -5.56 -2.94
N MET A 20 2.43 -4.37 -3.49
CA MET A 20 1.33 -4.18 -4.42
C MET A 20 1.54 -4.95 -5.72
N ASP A 21 2.76 -4.99 -6.25
CA ASP A 21 3.06 -5.77 -7.46
C ASP A 21 2.82 -7.27 -7.24
N ILE A 22 3.29 -7.85 -6.13
CA ILE A 22 3.02 -9.26 -5.80
C ILE A 22 1.52 -9.53 -5.75
N LEU A 23 0.75 -8.70 -5.03
CA LEU A 23 -0.70 -8.91 -4.89
C LEU A 23 -1.46 -8.74 -6.21
N LEU A 24 -0.99 -7.86 -7.10
CA LEU A 24 -1.56 -7.65 -8.43
C LEU A 24 -1.23 -8.82 -9.38
N ASP A 25 0.02 -9.25 -9.41
CA ASP A 25 0.49 -10.33 -10.30
C ASP A 25 -0.13 -11.68 -9.96
N GLU A 26 -0.38 -11.91 -8.67
CA GLU A 26 -1.02 -13.12 -8.16
C GLU A 26 -2.55 -13.02 -8.15
N GLU A 27 -3.11 -11.95 -8.72
CA GLU A 27 -4.54 -11.66 -8.78
C GLU A 27 -5.25 -11.76 -7.41
N LEU A 28 -4.61 -11.29 -6.34
CA LEU A 28 -5.12 -11.38 -4.97
C LEU A 28 -5.98 -10.19 -4.55
N LEU A 29 -6.04 -9.14 -5.36
CA LEU A 29 -6.76 -7.91 -5.07
C LEU A 29 -8.18 -7.88 -5.67
N VAL A 30 -9.08 -7.11 -5.08
CA VAL A 30 -10.45 -6.85 -5.60
C VAL A 30 -10.49 -6.08 -6.92
N PHE A 31 -9.33 -5.78 -7.51
CA PHE A 31 -9.15 -5.18 -8.82
C PHE A 31 -7.88 -5.74 -9.49
N SER A 32 -7.79 -5.66 -10.81
CA SER A 32 -6.66 -6.17 -11.59
C SER A 32 -5.79 -5.06 -12.20
N ARG A 33 -4.64 -5.42 -12.79
CA ARG A 33 -3.72 -4.47 -13.46
C ARG A 33 -4.39 -3.76 -14.64
N GLU A 34 -5.22 -4.46 -15.40
CA GLU A 34 -5.92 -3.92 -16.58
C GLU A 34 -6.90 -2.80 -16.23
N GLU A 35 -7.38 -2.78 -14.98
CA GLU A 35 -8.24 -1.71 -14.47
C GLU A 35 -7.45 -0.48 -14.00
N MET A 36 -6.11 -0.59 -13.90
CA MET A 36 -5.23 0.47 -13.43
C MET A 36 -4.75 1.39 -14.55
N LEU A 37 -4.58 2.68 -14.23
CA LEU A 37 -3.91 3.62 -15.11
C LEU A 37 -2.47 3.15 -15.39
N GLU A 38 -2.10 3.06 -16.67
CA GLU A 38 -0.79 2.58 -17.12
C GLU A 38 -0.47 1.14 -16.68
N GLU A 39 -1.48 0.36 -16.27
CA GLU A 39 -1.37 -1.04 -15.82
C GLU A 39 -0.28 -1.27 -14.75
N SER A 40 0.06 -0.22 -14.00
CA SER A 40 1.23 -0.20 -13.12
C SER A 40 1.05 0.70 -11.90
N VAL A 41 1.81 0.41 -10.84
CA VAL A 41 1.83 1.22 -9.62
C VAL A 41 2.50 2.57 -9.90
N ILE A 42 1.82 3.65 -9.58
CA ILE A 42 2.28 5.02 -9.81
C ILE A 42 3.12 5.50 -8.62
N ARG A 43 4.39 5.85 -8.85
CA ARG A 43 5.30 6.38 -7.81
C ARG A 43 5.17 7.89 -7.55
N CYS A 44 4.08 8.50 -8.02
CA CYS A 44 3.85 9.94 -7.94
C CYS A 44 3.04 10.31 -6.69
N ARG A 45 3.71 10.78 -5.63
CA ARG A 45 3.06 11.27 -4.40
C ARG A 45 2.40 12.65 -4.56
N ASP A 46 2.85 13.44 -5.53
CA ASP A 46 2.36 14.80 -5.74
C ASP A 46 1.06 14.81 -6.55
N GLY A 47 -0.03 15.24 -5.91
CA GLY A 47 -1.33 15.38 -6.55
C GLY A 47 -1.32 16.32 -7.77
N LYS A 48 -0.51 17.39 -7.78
CA LYS A 48 -0.43 18.29 -8.95
C LYS A 48 0.18 17.60 -10.16
N LYS A 49 1.22 16.77 -9.96
CA LYS A 49 1.82 15.98 -11.03
C LYS A 49 0.84 14.91 -11.53
N PHE A 50 0.12 14.28 -10.61
CA PHE A 50 -0.94 13.33 -10.96
C PHE A 50 -2.05 14.01 -11.80
N GLU A 51 -2.51 15.19 -11.39
CA GLU A 51 -3.50 15.98 -12.11
C GLU A 51 -3.06 16.28 -13.55
N GLN A 52 -1.84 16.79 -13.72
CA GLN A 52 -1.29 17.15 -15.03
C GLN A 52 -1.17 15.95 -15.97
N LYS A 53 -0.76 14.80 -15.44
CA LYS A 53 -0.50 13.59 -16.24
C LYS A 53 -1.78 12.83 -16.57
N TYR A 54 -2.70 12.71 -15.62
CA TYR A 54 -3.85 11.82 -15.73
C TYR A 54 -5.18 12.58 -15.84
N LEU A 55 -5.46 13.58 -15.01
CA LEU A 55 -6.81 14.18 -14.91
C LEU A 55 -7.16 15.19 -16.01
N ARG A 56 -6.17 15.61 -16.80
CA ARG A 56 -6.38 16.40 -18.03
C ARG A 56 -6.98 15.57 -19.17
N LYS A 57 -6.91 14.24 -19.10
CA LYS A 57 -7.56 13.35 -20.07
C LYS A 57 -9.07 13.28 -19.79
N GLY A 58 -9.86 13.09 -20.84
CA GLY A 58 -11.31 12.95 -20.75
C GLY A 58 -11.72 11.53 -20.34
N PHE A 59 -11.71 11.23 -19.04
CA PHE A 59 -12.30 9.99 -18.52
C PHE A 59 -13.82 10.13 -18.42
N ALA A 60 -14.55 9.11 -18.87
CA ALA A 60 -16.02 9.08 -18.82
C ALA A 60 -16.56 8.82 -17.39
N GLU A 61 -15.75 8.18 -16.55
CA GLU A 61 -16.09 7.82 -15.17
C GLU A 61 -15.00 8.33 -14.23
N LYS A 62 -15.32 8.35 -12.92
CA LYS A 62 -14.35 8.69 -11.88
C LYS A 62 -13.19 7.69 -11.83
N ILE A 63 -12.07 8.14 -11.28
CA ILE A 63 -10.92 7.31 -10.96
C ILE A 63 -10.87 7.10 -9.44
N SER A 64 -10.82 5.85 -8.99
CA SER A 64 -10.48 5.53 -7.59
C SER A 64 -8.97 5.65 -7.41
N VAL A 65 -8.52 6.67 -6.69
CA VAL A 65 -7.10 6.88 -6.36
C VAL A 65 -6.81 6.18 -5.04
N ILE A 66 -6.24 4.98 -5.12
CA ILE A 66 -5.88 4.12 -4.00
C ILE A 66 -4.45 4.46 -3.61
N ARG A 67 -4.25 5.07 -2.44
CA ARG A 67 -2.94 5.48 -1.94
C ARG A 67 -2.52 4.52 -0.83
N ILE A 68 -1.37 3.87 -0.98
CA ILE A 68 -0.73 3.02 0.02
C ILE A 68 0.31 3.85 0.76
N LEU A 69 0.07 4.14 2.04
CA LEU A 69 0.90 5.06 2.82
C LEU A 69 0.98 4.76 4.32
N ASP A 70 2.11 5.11 4.93
CA ASP A 70 2.34 4.97 6.38
C ASP A 70 1.83 6.19 7.18
N SER A 71 1.53 7.31 6.51
CA SER A 71 1.19 8.58 7.14
C SER A 71 -0.29 8.93 7.05
N ARG A 72 -0.98 8.97 8.20
CA ARG A 72 -2.37 9.47 8.30
C ARG A 72 -2.52 10.96 8.00
N ARG A 73 -1.41 11.71 8.00
CA ARG A 73 -1.42 13.17 7.87
C ARG A 73 -1.23 13.64 6.43
N GLU A 74 -0.81 12.75 5.53
CA GLU A 74 -0.52 13.13 4.15
C GLU A 74 -1.81 13.43 3.37
N LYS A 75 -1.87 14.63 2.80
CA LYS A 75 -3.02 15.09 2.00
C LYS A 75 -2.70 15.03 0.52
N PHE A 76 -3.53 14.33 -0.24
CA PHE A 76 -3.49 14.33 -1.70
C PHE A 76 -4.19 15.58 -2.24
N LYS A 77 -3.42 16.63 -2.54
CA LYS A 77 -3.98 17.91 -2.98
C LYS A 77 -4.17 17.93 -4.50
N ILE A 78 -5.43 18.09 -4.92
CA ILE A 78 -5.84 18.23 -6.32
C ILE A 78 -6.56 19.58 -6.48
N GLY A 79 -6.51 20.18 -7.66
CA GLY A 79 -7.26 21.41 -7.94
C GLY A 79 -8.77 21.16 -7.88
N LYS A 80 -9.53 22.14 -7.35
CA LYS A 80 -11.01 22.06 -7.21
C LYS A 80 -11.74 21.61 -8.47
N ALA A 81 -11.23 22.02 -9.63
CA ALA A 81 -11.79 21.65 -10.93
C ALA A 81 -11.72 20.14 -11.25
N TYR A 82 -10.92 19.36 -10.53
CA TYR A 82 -10.75 17.92 -10.76
C TYR A 82 -11.19 17.05 -9.57
N GLU A 83 -11.59 17.64 -8.44
CA GLU A 83 -12.04 16.89 -7.25
C GLU A 83 -13.21 15.94 -7.59
N HIS A 84 -14.14 16.37 -8.45
CA HIS A 84 -15.28 15.55 -8.87
C HIS A 84 -14.90 14.37 -9.77
N LYS A 85 -13.67 14.33 -10.32
CA LYS A 85 -13.21 13.26 -11.21
C LYS A 85 -12.57 12.09 -10.46
N ILE A 86 -12.29 12.23 -9.17
CA ILE A 86 -11.59 11.19 -8.40
C ILE A 86 -12.30 10.93 -7.08
N ASP A 87 -12.17 9.70 -6.61
CA ASP A 87 -12.44 9.34 -5.22
C ASP A 87 -11.13 8.87 -4.60
N VAL A 88 -10.65 9.56 -3.56
CA VAL A 88 -9.38 9.25 -2.91
C VAL A 88 -9.60 8.27 -1.77
N ILE A 89 -8.90 7.14 -1.83
CA ILE A 89 -8.94 6.05 -0.85
C ILE A 89 -7.54 5.90 -0.27
N ASN A 90 -7.39 6.18 1.01
CA ASN A 90 -6.13 5.98 1.71
C ASN A 90 -6.13 4.61 2.40
N VAL A 91 -5.15 3.78 2.05
CA VAL A 91 -4.86 2.48 2.64
C VAL A 91 -3.65 2.62 3.53
N ILE A 92 -3.84 2.45 4.83
CA ILE A 92 -2.86 2.82 5.84
C ILE A 92 -1.98 1.61 6.19
N THR A 93 -0.66 1.77 6.02
CA THR A 93 0.38 0.79 6.38
C THR A 93 1.16 1.19 7.64
N ALA A 94 0.75 2.27 8.31
CA ALA A 94 1.34 2.75 9.56
C ALA A 94 1.41 1.63 10.61
N PRO A 95 2.48 1.48 11.42
CA PRO A 95 3.61 2.40 11.53
C PRO A 95 4.59 2.39 10.35
N GLU A 96 4.86 1.24 9.74
CA GLU A 96 5.58 1.09 8.47
C GLU A 96 5.18 -0.26 7.84
N ILE A 97 5.30 -0.44 6.52
CA ILE A 97 4.88 -1.69 5.86
C ILE A 97 5.75 -2.89 6.25
N GLU A 98 6.98 -2.66 6.75
CA GLU A 98 7.86 -3.73 7.26
C GLU A 98 7.26 -4.48 8.45
N MET A 99 6.17 -3.99 9.05
CA MET A 99 5.37 -4.78 9.98
C MET A 99 4.99 -6.15 9.43
N LEU A 100 4.73 -6.27 8.11
CA LEU A 100 4.39 -7.54 7.48
C LEU A 100 5.53 -8.57 7.62
N ILE A 101 6.79 -8.14 7.48
CA ILE A 101 7.96 -9.01 7.70
C ILE A 101 8.01 -9.47 9.16
N ILE A 102 7.78 -8.55 10.11
CA ILE A 102 7.78 -8.87 11.54
C ILE A 102 6.70 -9.92 11.88
N PHE A 103 5.52 -9.84 11.25
CA PHE A 103 4.48 -10.86 11.40
C PHE A 103 4.86 -12.18 10.73
N ALA A 104 5.39 -12.15 9.51
CA ALA A 104 5.86 -13.34 8.80
C ALA A 104 6.95 -14.09 9.59
N GLU A 105 7.84 -13.37 10.26
CA GLU A 105 8.89 -13.94 11.13
C GLU A 105 8.39 -14.35 12.52
N ASN A 106 7.10 -14.15 12.83
CA ASN A 106 6.51 -14.40 14.15
C ASN A 106 7.19 -13.61 15.30
N GLN A 107 7.76 -12.44 15.00
CA GLN A 107 8.55 -11.62 15.94
C GLN A 107 7.77 -10.46 16.55
N TYR A 108 6.46 -10.36 16.31
CA TYR A 108 5.65 -9.24 16.79
C TYR A 108 5.71 -9.02 18.32
N LYS A 109 5.78 -10.09 19.11
CA LYS A 109 5.88 -9.99 20.58
C LYS A 109 7.20 -9.34 21.01
N GLU A 110 8.31 -9.72 20.39
CA GLU A 110 9.63 -9.15 20.68
C GLU A 110 9.76 -7.74 20.13
N PHE A 111 9.22 -7.48 18.93
CA PHE A 111 9.10 -6.14 18.38
C PHE A 111 8.40 -5.18 19.35
N LYS A 112 7.24 -5.59 19.89
CA LYS A 112 6.48 -4.78 20.87
C LYS A 112 7.29 -4.42 22.11
N LYS A 113 8.16 -5.31 22.58
CA LYS A 113 9.03 -5.05 23.74
C LYS A 113 10.21 -4.15 23.40
N SER A 114 10.62 -4.12 22.13
CA SER A 114 11.83 -3.39 21.70
C SER A 114 11.69 -1.87 21.70
N GLY A 115 10.48 -1.34 21.50
CA GLY A 115 10.24 0.10 21.34
C GLY A 115 10.83 0.70 20.05
N LYS A 116 11.34 -0.12 19.13
CA LYS A 116 11.95 0.31 17.86
C LYS A 116 10.89 0.60 16.80
N LYS A 117 11.28 1.30 15.74
CA LYS A 117 10.48 1.32 14.50
C LYS A 117 10.54 -0.05 13.81
N PRO A 118 9.52 -0.43 13.02
CA PRO A 118 9.51 -1.71 12.33
C PRO A 118 10.77 -1.97 11.52
N SER A 119 11.19 -1.02 10.68
CA SER A 119 12.38 -1.15 9.84
C SER A 119 13.68 -1.25 10.65
N ASP A 120 13.81 -0.47 11.74
CA ASP A 120 14.96 -0.56 12.65
C ASP A 120 15.03 -1.93 13.33
N PHE A 121 13.88 -2.49 13.74
CA PHE A 121 13.79 -3.83 14.32
C PHE A 121 14.18 -4.90 13.29
N CYS A 122 13.66 -4.82 12.06
CA CYS A 122 14.06 -5.74 10.99
C CYS A 122 15.57 -5.70 10.75
N LYS A 123 16.16 -4.50 10.69
CA LYS A 123 17.60 -4.34 10.45
C LYS A 123 18.46 -4.88 11.59
N GLU A 124 18.14 -4.53 12.83
CA GLU A 124 19.00 -4.80 13.97
C GLU A 124 18.72 -6.17 14.62
N ASN A 125 17.46 -6.56 14.72
CA ASN A 125 17.05 -7.79 15.41
C ASN A 125 16.91 -8.96 14.43
N LEU A 126 16.36 -8.74 13.24
CA LEU A 126 16.21 -9.79 12.22
C LEU A 126 17.40 -9.88 11.26
N ARG A 127 18.34 -8.92 11.34
CA ARG A 127 19.51 -8.80 10.45
C ARG A 127 19.11 -8.65 8.98
N MET A 128 17.96 -8.02 8.73
CA MET A 128 17.42 -7.77 7.40
C MET A 128 17.62 -6.28 7.06
N SER A 129 18.77 -5.93 6.49
CA SER A 129 19.15 -4.53 6.24
C SER A 129 18.36 -3.86 5.12
N ASP A 130 17.89 -4.64 4.16
CA ASP A 130 17.35 -4.14 2.89
C ASP A 130 15.82 -4.19 2.82
N VAL A 131 15.14 -4.26 3.97
CA VAL A 131 13.67 -4.36 4.06
C VAL A 131 12.89 -3.19 3.46
N LYS A 132 13.56 -2.10 3.11
CA LYS A 132 12.96 -0.96 2.38
C LYS A 132 13.14 -1.04 0.86
N SER A 133 13.94 -1.99 0.38
CA SER A 133 14.23 -2.18 -1.05
C SER A 133 13.10 -2.96 -1.72
N TYR A 134 12.76 -2.56 -2.95
CA TYR A 134 11.81 -3.29 -3.78
C TYR A 134 12.25 -4.74 -3.96
N ASP A 135 13.47 -4.96 -4.44
CA ASP A 135 13.97 -6.31 -4.78
C ASP A 135 14.00 -7.22 -3.56
N TYR A 136 14.36 -6.69 -2.38
CA TYR A 136 14.36 -7.48 -1.16
C TYR A 136 12.95 -7.91 -0.77
N VAL A 137 12.01 -6.97 -0.73
CA VAL A 137 10.62 -7.24 -0.32
C VAL A 137 9.92 -8.15 -1.32
N PHE A 138 10.14 -7.93 -2.61
CA PHE A 138 9.60 -8.76 -3.69
C PHE A 138 10.08 -10.21 -3.56
N ASN A 139 11.40 -10.40 -3.37
CA ASN A 139 11.97 -11.74 -3.20
C ASN A 139 11.56 -12.39 -1.87
N TYR A 140 11.47 -11.63 -0.79
CA TYR A 140 11.08 -12.15 0.52
C TYR A 140 9.64 -12.69 0.51
N PHE A 141 8.72 -11.98 -0.15
CA PHE A 141 7.32 -12.38 -0.29
C PHE A 141 7.00 -13.09 -1.61
N SER A 142 7.98 -13.72 -2.25
CA SER A 142 7.77 -14.46 -3.51
C SER A 142 6.74 -15.60 -3.37
N ASN A 143 6.55 -16.11 -2.15
CA ASN A 143 5.37 -16.90 -1.80
C ASN A 143 4.27 -15.97 -1.28
N SER A 144 3.33 -15.65 -2.17
CA SER A 144 2.21 -14.74 -1.91
C SER A 144 1.31 -15.20 -0.75
N GLY A 145 1.26 -16.50 -0.45
CA GLY A 145 0.56 -17.04 0.72
C GLY A 145 1.11 -16.52 2.05
N ILE A 146 2.43 -16.37 2.17
CA ILE A 146 3.07 -15.81 3.38
C ILE A 146 2.67 -14.34 3.54
N LEU A 147 2.62 -13.59 2.44
CA LEU A 147 2.20 -12.19 2.44
C LEU A 147 0.74 -12.03 2.88
N VAL A 148 -0.17 -12.83 2.32
CA VAL A 148 -1.58 -12.79 2.67
C VAL A 148 -1.79 -13.10 4.15
N GLU A 149 -1.12 -14.12 4.69
CA GLU A 149 -1.22 -14.46 6.11
C GLU A 149 -0.64 -13.35 7.00
N ALA A 150 0.48 -12.74 6.61
CA ALA A 150 1.04 -11.59 7.33
C ALA A 150 0.09 -10.38 7.35
N ILE A 151 -0.60 -10.09 6.24
CA ILE A 151 -1.62 -9.02 6.15
C ILE A 151 -2.79 -9.31 7.10
N LYS A 152 -3.31 -10.53 7.10
CA LYS A 152 -4.41 -10.94 7.98
C LYS A 152 -4.02 -10.87 9.45
N GLU A 153 -2.85 -11.39 9.80
CA GLU A 153 -2.34 -11.38 11.18
C GLU A 153 -2.07 -9.95 11.67
N TYR A 154 -1.56 -9.09 10.78
CA TYR A 154 -1.39 -7.69 11.10
C TYR A 154 -2.74 -7.03 11.41
N HIS A 155 -3.73 -7.17 10.52
CA HIS A 155 -5.05 -6.60 10.71
C HIS A 155 -5.72 -7.10 12.01
N ARG A 156 -5.62 -8.41 12.30
CA ARG A 156 -6.17 -9.04 13.51
C ARG A 156 -5.61 -8.45 14.80
N THR A 157 -4.34 -8.02 14.76
CA THR A 157 -3.60 -7.60 15.97
C THR A 157 -3.50 -6.07 16.10
N ALA A 158 -3.61 -5.35 14.99
CA ALA A 158 -3.56 -3.90 14.94
C ALA A 158 -4.82 -3.27 15.55
N LYS A 159 -4.64 -2.16 16.27
CA LYS A 159 -5.76 -1.31 16.70
C LYS A 159 -6.07 -0.32 15.59
N ILE A 160 -6.86 -0.75 14.60
CA ILE A 160 -7.19 0.06 13.43
C ILE A 160 -8.29 1.07 13.80
N PRO A 161 -8.05 2.39 13.61
CA PRO A 161 -9.06 3.42 13.81
C PRO A 161 -10.28 3.20 12.90
N LYS A 162 -11.47 3.55 13.41
CA LYS A 162 -12.73 3.40 12.67
C LYS A 162 -12.69 4.20 11.37
N GLY A 163 -12.98 3.53 10.25
CA GLY A 163 -13.04 4.14 8.92
C GLY A 163 -11.70 4.21 8.18
N GLU A 164 -10.62 3.68 8.75
CA GLU A 164 -9.37 3.47 8.01
C GLU A 164 -9.43 2.18 7.19
N TYR A 165 -9.00 2.27 5.93
CA TYR A 165 -8.75 1.09 5.11
C TYR A 165 -7.32 0.60 5.29
N THR A 166 -7.14 -0.70 5.20
CA THR A 166 -5.87 -1.43 5.31
C THR A 166 -5.66 -2.32 4.08
N LEU A 167 -4.50 -2.96 3.96
CA LEU A 167 -4.24 -3.89 2.86
C LEU A 167 -5.26 -5.04 2.83
N LEU A 168 -5.80 -5.45 3.99
CA LEU A 168 -6.84 -6.48 4.05
C LEU A 168 -8.09 -6.09 3.27
N ASP A 169 -8.46 -4.81 3.28
CA ASP A 169 -9.65 -4.30 2.59
C ASP A 169 -9.49 -4.34 1.06
N LEU A 170 -8.27 -4.52 0.55
CA LEU A 170 -7.99 -4.68 -0.87
C LEU A 170 -7.97 -6.15 -1.30
N LEU A 171 -7.82 -7.12 -0.39
CA LEU A 171 -7.77 -8.55 -0.74
C LEU A 171 -9.16 -9.06 -1.15
N LYS A 172 -9.17 -10.04 -2.06
CA LYS A 172 -10.38 -10.77 -2.50
C LYS A 172 -11.04 -11.58 -1.39
#